data_AF-A0A257L102-F1
#
_entry.id   AF-A0A257L102-F1
#
_cell.length_a   1.000
_cell.length_b   1.000
_cell.length_c   1.000
_cell.angle_alpha   90.00
_cell.angle_beta   90.00
_cell.angle_gamma   90.00
#
_symmetry.space_group_name_H-M   'P 1'
#
loop_
_entity.id
_entity.type
_entity.pdbx_description
1 polymer ?
#
loop_
_entity_poly.entity_id
_entity_poly.type
_entity_poly.pdbx_seq_one_letter_code
_entity_poly.pdbx_strand_id
1 'polypeptide(L)'
;MEINLLQPREDFVVETFDEFEKRFLGFGREIYLNIKKSLPNIFNNLVFYRRINFQKEDSYAEYKNDKFSFCIQLDPLCEVIVLWNDTKQIEIGCWAKNEYEDAIDYIKSELLK
;
A
#
# COMPACT_ATOMS: atom_id res chain seq x y z
N MET A 1 12.19 -6.10 19.30
CA MET A 1 11.19 -7.10 18.87
C MET A 1 10.74 -6.64 17.50
N GLU A 2 11.06 -7.39 16.45
CA GLU A 2 10.70 -7.01 15.09
C GLU A 2 9.18 -7.15 14.91
N ILE A 3 8.48 -6.03 14.74
CA ILE A 3 7.08 -6.06 14.33
C ILE A 3 7.08 -6.25 12.81
N ASN A 4 6.55 -7.39 12.37
CA ASN A 4 6.26 -7.64 10.97
C ASN A 4 4.76 -7.42 10.82
N LEU A 5 4.36 -6.34 10.14
CA LEU A 5 2.94 -5.99 9.93
C LEU A 5 2.21 -7.10 9.15
N LEU A 6 2.96 -7.86 8.35
CA LEU A 6 2.49 -9.00 7.58
C LEU A 6 3.14 -10.29 8.13
N GLN A 7 2.40 -11.09 8.93
CA GLN A 7 2.77 -12.47 9.32
C GLN A 7 1.60 -13.45 9.10
N PRO A 8 1.83 -14.73 8.76
CA PRO A 8 3.01 -15.34 8.14
C PRO A 8 2.98 -15.19 6.61
N ARG A 9 4.16 -15.23 5.97
CA ARG A 9 4.35 -15.15 4.51
C ARG A 9 3.70 -16.31 3.72
N GLU A 10 3.02 -17.26 4.36
CA GLU A 10 2.40 -18.39 3.65
C GLU A 10 1.25 -17.95 2.74
N ASP A 11 0.57 -16.86 3.08
CA ASP A 11 -0.52 -16.33 2.26
C ASP A 11 -0.08 -15.29 1.24
N PHE A 12 1.18 -14.85 1.27
CA PHE A 12 1.69 -13.75 0.47
C PHE A 12 2.94 -14.14 -0.31
N VAL A 13 3.02 -13.70 -1.55
CA VAL A 13 4.26 -13.74 -2.33
C VAL A 13 4.67 -12.34 -2.73
N VAL A 14 5.98 -12.09 -2.66
CA VAL A 14 6.55 -10.84 -3.16
C VAL A 14 6.36 -10.80 -4.68
N GLU A 15 5.93 -9.65 -5.18
CA GLU A 15 5.89 -9.37 -6.62
C GLU A 15 6.65 -8.08 -6.92
N THR A 16 7.03 -7.91 -8.18
CA THR A 16 7.57 -6.65 -8.68
C THR A 16 6.46 -5.64 -8.95
N PHE A 17 6.81 -4.36 -8.99
CA PHE A 17 5.86 -3.32 -9.39
C PHE A 17 5.29 -3.58 -10.79
N ASP A 18 6.10 -4.04 -11.74
CA ASP A 18 5.66 -4.37 -13.10
C ASP A 18 4.67 -5.55 -13.14
N GLU A 19 4.82 -6.53 -12.23
CA GLU A 19 3.87 -7.64 -12.09
C GLU A 19 2.55 -7.16 -11.48
N PHE A 20 2.63 -6.33 -10.43
CA PHE A 20 1.48 -5.64 -9.86
C PHE A 20 0.71 -4.85 -10.94
N GLU A 21 1.39 -4.02 -11.74
CA GLU A 21 0.75 -3.18 -12.76
C GLU A 21 0.02 -3.99 -13.84
N LYS A 22 0.51 -5.18 -14.16
CA LYS A 22 -0.13 -6.09 -15.11
C LYS A 22 -1.34 -6.82 -14.51
N ARG A 23 -1.28 -7.12 -13.21
CA ARG A 23 -2.27 -7.94 -12.51
C ARG A 23 -3.43 -7.11 -11.96
N PHE A 24 -3.13 -6.00 -11.31
CA PHE A 24 -4.09 -5.20 -10.55
C PHE A 24 -4.75 -4.15 -11.46
N LEU A 25 -6.05 -4.31 -11.70
CA LEU A 25 -6.84 -3.44 -12.57
C LEU A 25 -7.90 -2.62 -11.83
N GLY A 26 -7.89 -2.64 -10.49
CA GLY A 26 -8.88 -1.98 -9.64
C GLY A 26 -8.61 -0.50 -9.36
N PHE A 27 -9.49 0.09 -8.54
CA PHE A 27 -9.32 1.44 -7.99
C PHE A 27 -8.03 1.58 -7.19
N GLY A 28 -7.45 2.78 -7.17
CA GLY A 28 -6.23 3.07 -6.41
C GLY A 28 -4.94 2.58 -7.08
N ARG A 29 -5.00 1.92 -8.26
CA ARG A 29 -3.82 1.39 -8.97
C ARG A 29 -2.71 2.42 -9.21
N GLU A 30 -3.07 3.70 -9.36
CA GLU A 30 -2.11 4.77 -9.64
C GLU A 30 -1.43 5.32 -8.38
N ILE A 31 -1.80 4.86 -7.17
CA ILE A 31 -1.24 5.37 -5.92
C ILE A 31 0.28 5.23 -5.90
N TYR A 32 0.81 4.12 -6.41
CA TYR A 32 2.25 3.86 -6.40
C TYR A 32 3.02 4.78 -7.35
N LEU A 33 2.44 5.16 -8.51
CA LEU A 33 3.04 6.18 -9.38
C LEU A 33 3.00 7.56 -8.73
N ASN A 34 1.93 7.87 -8.00
CA ASN A 34 1.82 9.11 -7.22
C ASN A 34 2.83 9.16 -6.06
N ILE A 35 3.08 8.03 -5.38
CA ILE A 35 4.14 7.89 -4.37
C ILE A 35 5.50 8.03 -5.03
N LYS A 36 5.75 7.39 -6.18
CA LYS A 36 7.02 7.52 -6.92
C LYS A 36 7.33 8.97 -7.27
N LYS A 37 6.32 9.74 -7.68
CA LYS A 37 6.44 11.16 -8.03
C LYS A 37 6.67 12.04 -6.80
N SER A 38 5.94 11.80 -5.71
CA SER A 38 5.87 12.71 -4.56
C SER A 38 6.84 12.35 -3.44
N LEU A 39 7.15 11.07 -3.30
CA LEU A 39 7.92 10.45 -2.22
C LEU A 39 8.84 9.34 -2.80
N PRO A 40 9.78 9.67 -3.71
CA PRO A 40 10.57 8.67 -4.44
C PRO A 40 11.37 7.72 -3.53
N ASN A 41 11.88 8.22 -2.41
CA ASN A 41 12.59 7.40 -1.43
C ASN A 41 11.69 6.37 -0.76
N ILE A 42 10.41 6.69 -0.57
CA ILE A 42 9.44 5.74 -0.02
C ILE A 42 9.15 4.67 -1.08
N PHE A 43 8.85 5.09 -2.31
CA PHE A 43 8.59 4.17 -3.42
C PHE A 43 9.72 3.14 -3.62
N ASN A 44 10.97 3.60 -3.61
CA ASN A 44 12.13 2.73 -3.82
C ASN A 44 12.35 1.68 -2.71
N ASN A 45 11.69 1.84 -1.56
CA ASN A 45 11.77 0.91 -0.43
C ASN A 45 10.43 0.19 -0.19
N LEU A 46 9.43 0.35 -1.07
CA LEU A 46 8.22 -0.46 -1.00
C LEU A 46 8.51 -1.89 -1.43
N VAL A 47 8.04 -2.84 -0.64
CA VAL A 47 7.96 -4.25 -1.03
C VAL A 47 6.51 -4.57 -1.36
N PHE A 48 6.27 -5.08 -2.57
CA PHE A 48 4.92 -5.40 -3.05
C PHE A 48 4.62 -6.87 -2.81
N TYR A 49 3.38 -7.16 -2.43
CA TYR A 49 2.89 -8.48 -2.12
C TYR A 49 1.52 -8.71 -2.75
N ARG A 50 1.31 -9.93 -3.23
CA ARG A 50 -0.03 -10.44 -3.58
C ARG A 50 -0.38 -11.64 -2.74
N ARG A 51 -1.68 -11.84 -2.52
CA ARG A 51 -2.18 -13.05 -1.86
C ARG A 51 -2.14 -14.25 -2.79
N ILE A 52 -1.95 -15.46 -2.24
CA ILE A 52 -1.92 -16.70 -3.03
C ILE A 52 -3.12 -17.63 -2.80
N ASN A 53 -3.78 -17.54 -1.65
CA ASN A 53 -4.85 -18.46 -1.25
C ASN A 53 -6.26 -17.85 -1.42
N PHE A 54 -6.48 -16.63 -0.93
CA PHE A 54 -7.77 -15.93 -0.97
C PHE A 54 -7.57 -14.50 -1.47
N GLN A 55 -8.55 -13.92 -2.19
CA GLN A 55 -8.46 -12.58 -2.77
C GLN A 55 -7.13 -12.36 -3.51
N LYS A 56 -6.85 -13.18 -4.52
CA LYS A 56 -5.56 -13.21 -5.23
C LYS A 56 -5.32 -11.95 -6.05
N GLU A 57 -6.38 -11.20 -6.27
CA GLU A 57 -6.43 -9.95 -6.99
C GLU A 57 -6.11 -8.76 -6.06
N ASP A 58 -6.18 -8.91 -4.74
CA ASP A 58 -5.74 -7.87 -3.81
C ASP A 58 -4.26 -7.53 -4.00
N SER A 59 -3.90 -6.29 -3.67
CA SER A 59 -2.54 -5.81 -3.64
C SER A 59 -2.20 -5.28 -2.26
N TYR A 60 -0.98 -5.57 -1.82
CA TYR A 60 -0.42 -5.04 -0.59
C TYR A 60 0.97 -4.49 -0.91
N ALA A 61 1.36 -3.40 -0.25
CA ALA A 61 2.74 -2.95 -0.24
C ALA A 61 3.14 -2.54 1.18
N GLU A 62 4.36 -2.89 1.58
CA GLU A 62 4.92 -2.52 2.89
C GLU A 62 6.09 -1.56 2.67
N TYR A 63 6.07 -0.45 3.41
CA TYR A 63 7.25 0.36 3.64
C TYR A 63 7.75 0.11 5.06
N LYS A 64 9.05 -0.08 5.22
CA LYS A 64 9.68 -0.21 6.53
C LYS A 64 11.10 0.33 6.53
N ASN A 65 11.41 1.14 7.55
CA ASN A 65 12.76 1.54 7.91
C ASN A 65 12.94 1.46 9.43
N ASP A 66 14.06 1.95 9.96
CA ASP A 66 14.36 1.91 11.41
C ASP A 66 13.39 2.72 12.30
N LYS A 67 12.58 3.61 11.71
CA LYS A 67 11.71 4.55 12.43
C LYS A 67 10.23 4.35 12.15
N PHE A 68 9.89 4.01 10.91
CA PHE A 68 8.52 4.02 10.41
C PHE A 68 8.24 2.73 9.64
N SER A 69 7.04 2.20 9.83
CA SER A 69 6.49 1.13 9.02
C SER A 69 5.03 1.40 8.73
N PHE A 70 4.60 1.14 7.50
CA PHE A 70 3.19 1.19 7.12
C PHE A 70 2.92 0.29 5.92
N CYS A 71 1.64 -0.04 5.74
CA CYS A 71 1.13 -0.83 4.65
C CYS A 71 0.14 -0.03 3.81
N ILE A 72 0.09 -0.38 2.53
CA ILE A 72 -0.90 0.07 1.56
C ILE A 72 -1.65 -1.18 1.12
N GLN A 73 -2.97 -1.17 1.20
CA GLN A 73 -3.82 -2.26 0.72
C GLN A 73 -4.81 -1.73 -0.32
N LEU A 74 -4.96 -2.49 -1.41
CA LEU A 74 -5.92 -2.26 -2.47
C LEU A 74 -6.69 -3.56 -2.73
N ASP A 75 -8.02 -3.47 -2.75
CA ASP A 75 -8.92 -4.56 -3.13
C ASP A 75 -9.64 -4.12 -4.42
N PRO A 76 -9.56 -4.87 -5.53
CA PRO A 76 -10.15 -4.44 -6.80
C PRO A 76 -11.68 -4.39 -6.80
N LEU A 77 -12.33 -5.01 -5.81
CA LEU A 77 -13.78 -4.99 -5.62
C LEU A 77 -14.23 -3.89 -4.65
N CYS A 78 -13.30 -3.18 -4.01
CA CYS A 78 -13.57 -2.09 -3.09
C CYS A 78 -12.83 -0.82 -3.54
N GLU A 79 -13.56 0.25 -3.82
CA GLU A 79 -12.99 1.50 -4.34
C GLU A 79 -12.34 2.35 -3.24
N VAL A 80 -11.37 1.77 -2.51
CA VAL A 80 -10.63 2.39 -1.41
C VAL A 80 -9.12 2.12 -1.48
N ILE A 81 -8.33 3.14 -1.14
CA ILE A 81 -6.92 3.02 -0.79
C ILE A 81 -6.86 2.93 0.74
N VAL A 82 -6.41 1.79 1.28
CA VAL A 82 -6.25 1.61 2.72
C VAL A 82 -4.80 1.85 3.09
N LEU A 83 -4.55 2.74 4.04
CA LEU A 83 -3.22 3.05 4.57
C LEU A 83 -3.23 2.79 6.07
N TRP A 84 -2.27 2.00 6.56
CA TRP A 84 -2.26 1.64 7.97
C TRP A 84 -0.88 1.29 8.51
N ASN A 85 -0.71 1.40 9.82
CA ASN A 85 0.39 0.83 10.60
C ASN A 85 -0.18 0.25 11.91
N ASP A 86 0.67 -0.08 12.89
CA ASP A 86 0.25 -0.66 14.17
C ASP A 86 -0.71 0.22 15.00
N THR A 87 -0.80 1.51 14.70
CA THR A 87 -1.49 2.51 15.54
C THR A 87 -2.52 3.36 14.81
N LYS A 88 -2.42 3.45 13.49
CA LYS A 88 -3.23 4.34 12.65
C LYS A 88 -3.72 3.61 11.42
N GLN A 89 -4.93 3.95 10.99
CA GLN A 89 -5.53 3.47 9.76
C GLN A 89 -6.41 4.57 9.15
N ILE A 90 -6.46 4.63 7.83
CA ILE A 90 -7.45 5.39 7.07
C ILE A 90 -7.85 4.63 5.81
N GLU A 91 -9.08 4.87 5.37
CA GLU A 91 -9.61 4.43 4.07
C GLU A 91 -9.94 5.67 3.25
N ILE A 92 -9.39 5.75 2.04
CA ILE A 92 -9.59 6.88 1.12
C ILE A 92 -10.18 6.32 -0.16
N GLY A 93 -11.48 6.51 -0.35
CA GLY A 93 -12.18 5.95 -1.51
C GLY A 93 -12.54 6.94 -2.59
N CYS A 94 -13.25 6.45 -3.59
CA CYS A 94 -13.73 7.22 -4.76
C CYS A 94 -14.65 8.41 -4.41
N TRP A 95 -15.09 8.51 -3.15
CA TRP A 95 -15.82 9.66 -2.62
C TRP A 95 -14.91 10.87 -2.32
N ALA A 96 -13.60 10.65 -2.18
CA ALA A 96 -12.64 11.72 -2.02
C ALA A 96 -12.51 12.51 -3.33
N LYS A 97 -12.29 13.82 -3.21
CA LYS A 97 -12.14 14.68 -4.39
C LYS A 97 -10.79 14.46 -5.08
N ASN A 98 -9.75 14.22 -4.28
CA ASN A 98 -8.37 14.05 -4.71
C ASN A 98 -7.77 12.84 -3.97
N GLU A 99 -8.28 11.63 -4.20
CA GLU A 99 -7.95 10.40 -3.45
C GLU A 99 -6.43 10.14 -3.35
N TYR A 100 -5.68 10.40 -4.42
CA TYR A 100 -4.24 10.20 -4.43
C TYR A 100 -3.49 11.27 -3.65
N GLU A 101 -3.95 12.52 -3.70
CA GLU A 101 -3.36 13.63 -2.94
C GLU A 101 -3.59 13.41 -1.44
N ASP A 102 -4.83 13.08 -1.07
CA ASP A 102 -5.23 12.79 0.31
C ASP A 102 -4.43 11.61 0.87
N ALA A 103 -4.21 10.55 0.08
CA ALA A 103 -3.39 9.41 0.48
C ALA A 103 -1.92 9.79 0.70
N ILE A 104 -1.33 10.58 -0.20
CA ILE A 104 0.05 11.05 -0.08
C ILE A 104 0.21 11.94 1.16
N ASP A 105 -0.76 12.82 1.42
CA ASP A 105 -0.72 13.71 2.56
C ASP A 105 -0.92 12.97 3.88
N TYR A 106 -1.74 11.92 3.91
CA TYR A 106 -1.84 11.04 5.07
C TYR A 106 -0.52 10.31 5.36
N ILE A 107 0.16 9.78 4.34
CA ILE A 107 1.48 9.15 4.51
C ILE A 107 2.46 10.13 5.18
N LYS A 108 2.54 11.36 4.68
CA LYS A 108 3.46 12.38 5.21
C LYS A 108 3.10 12.84 6.63
N SER A 109 1.81 13.06 6.88
CA SER A 109 1.34 13.70 8.11
C SER A 109 1.16 12.70 9.25
N GLU A 110 0.85 11.44 8.96
CA GLU A 110 0.44 10.48 9.98
C GLU A 110 1.32 9.22 10.06
N LEU A 111 1.89 8.75 8.94
CA LEU A 111 2.62 7.48 8.89
C LEU A 111 4.15 7.64 8.94
N LEU A 112 4.66 8.85 8.66
CA LEU A 112 6.09 9.20 8.70
C LEU A 112 6.44 10.13 9.87
N LYS A 113 5.70 10.04 10.98
CA LYS A 113 5.92 10.79 12.22
C LYS A 113 5.97 9.83 13.40
#